data_AF-A0A1F6SXL8-F1
#
_entry.id   AF-A0A1F6SXL8-F1
#
_cell.length_a   1.000
_cell.length_b   1.000
_cell.length_c   1.000
_cell.angle_alpha   90.00
_cell.angle_beta   90.00
_cell.angle_gamma   90.00
#
_symmetry.space_group_name_H-M   'P 1'
#
loop_
_entity.id
_entity.type
_entity.pdbx_description
1 polymer ?
#
loop_
_entity_poly.entity_id
_entity_poly.type
_entity_poly.pdbx_seq_one_letter_code
_entity_poly.pdbx_strand_id
1 'polypeptide(L)'
;MTRRPARSARKPTSARRGKSASPAARLLDLGALRWALFLFTLFLIVFAPVAGAKAGASGWSVFSTIVMPAMVPLFFMVLLLDALMCAVFLKGTHRPAERPRYRLSLAFNLVLVVALVIAWYPFLSKALFS
;
A
#
# COMPACT_ATOMS: atom_id res chain seq x y z
N MET A 1 -1.44 -57.84 -44.66
CA MET A 1 -0.48 -58.32 -43.66
C MET A 1 0.76 -57.44 -43.73
N THR A 2 0.82 -56.36 -42.95
CA THR A 2 2.05 -55.60 -42.66
C THR A 2 1.87 -54.91 -41.30
N ARG A 3 2.79 -55.21 -40.37
CA ARG A 3 2.77 -54.85 -38.94
C ARG A 3 3.53 -53.54 -38.69
N ARG A 4 2.93 -52.65 -37.87
CA ARG A 4 3.50 -51.70 -36.84
C ARG A 4 4.67 -50.75 -37.22
N PRO A 5 4.96 -49.66 -36.47
CA PRO A 5 4.46 -49.31 -35.12
C PRO A 5 3.90 -47.88 -34.94
N ALA A 6 3.25 -47.73 -33.78
CA ALA A 6 2.80 -46.50 -33.16
C ALA A 6 3.93 -45.47 -33.00
N ARG A 7 3.71 -44.25 -33.48
CA ARG A 7 4.51 -43.08 -33.11
C ARG A 7 3.75 -42.29 -32.06
N SER A 8 4.02 -42.65 -30.81
CA SER A 8 3.73 -41.85 -29.62
C SER A 8 4.39 -40.48 -29.76
N ALA A 9 3.63 -39.49 -30.22
CA ALA A 9 4.07 -38.10 -30.23
C ALA A 9 3.92 -37.56 -28.80
N ARG A 10 5.06 -37.50 -28.11
CA ARG A 10 5.23 -36.92 -26.77
C ARG A 10 4.50 -35.58 -26.65
N LYS A 11 3.63 -35.44 -25.65
CA LYS A 11 3.21 -34.14 -25.12
C LYS A 11 4.46 -33.40 -24.63
N PRO A 12 4.76 -32.18 -25.11
CA PRO A 12 5.67 -31.32 -24.38
C PRO A 12 4.92 -30.86 -23.13
N THR A 13 5.22 -31.52 -22.01
CA THR A 13 4.94 -31.07 -20.66
C THR A 13 5.61 -29.70 -20.48
N SER A 14 4.90 -28.64 -20.85
CA SER A 14 5.30 -27.26 -20.57
C SER A 14 5.07 -27.02 -19.09
N ALA A 15 5.95 -27.58 -18.28
CA ALA A 15 6.17 -27.17 -16.90
C ALA A 15 6.73 -25.73 -16.93
N ARG A 16 5.88 -24.75 -17.24
CA ARG A 16 6.07 -23.36 -16.83
C ARG A 16 5.91 -23.35 -15.33
N ARG A 17 6.97 -23.80 -14.65
CA ARG A 17 7.20 -23.62 -13.23
C ARG A 17 7.24 -22.11 -13.04
N GLY A 18 6.07 -21.53 -12.74
CA GLY A 18 5.94 -20.12 -12.39
C GLY A 18 6.92 -19.89 -11.27
N LYS A 19 8.03 -19.19 -11.55
CA LYS A 19 8.92 -18.69 -10.53
C LYS A 19 8.02 -17.90 -9.60
N SER A 20 7.78 -18.47 -8.42
CA SER A 20 7.14 -17.81 -7.30
C SER A 20 7.97 -16.57 -7.03
N ALA A 21 7.57 -15.44 -7.61
CA ALA A 21 8.19 -14.15 -7.33
C ALA A 21 8.03 -13.92 -5.83
N SER A 22 9.15 -13.98 -5.10
CA SER A 22 9.23 -13.77 -3.66
C SER A 22 8.41 -12.53 -3.27
N PRO A 23 7.62 -12.58 -2.18
CA PRO A 23 6.86 -11.44 -1.72
C PRO A 23 7.75 -10.21 -1.48
N ALA A 24 9.02 -10.40 -1.11
CA ALA A 24 9.99 -9.32 -0.94
C ALA A 24 10.39 -8.65 -2.28
N ALA A 25 10.56 -9.42 -3.34
CA ALA A 25 10.84 -8.86 -4.67
C ALA A 25 9.65 -8.05 -5.20
N ARG A 26 8.42 -8.43 -4.84
CA ARG A 26 7.20 -7.69 -5.19
C ARG A 26 7.07 -6.37 -4.46
N LEU A 27 7.70 -6.20 -3.29
CA LEU A 27 7.72 -4.96 -2.51
C LEU A 27 8.64 -3.89 -3.13
N LEU A 28 9.73 -4.29 -3.78
CA LEU A 28 10.64 -3.38 -4.46
C LEU A 28 10.02 -2.80 -5.76
N ASP A 29 9.06 -3.51 -6.36
CA ASP A 29 8.33 -3.11 -7.57
C ASP A 29 7.13 -2.17 -7.31
N LEU A 30 6.93 -1.70 -6.06
CA LEU A 30 5.81 -0.82 -5.71
C LEU A 30 5.89 0.57 -6.38
N GLY A 31 7.03 0.92 -6.98
CA GLY A 31 7.24 2.23 -7.59
C GLY A 31 7.56 3.30 -6.55
N ALA A 32 8.41 4.24 -6.92
CA ALA A 32 8.98 5.23 -6.00
C ALA A 32 7.91 6.04 -5.24
N LEU A 33 6.78 6.34 -5.90
CA LEU A 33 5.68 7.11 -5.30
C LEU A 33 5.07 6.40 -4.09
N ARG A 34 4.88 5.07 -4.14
CA ARG A 34 4.30 4.31 -3.02
C ARG A 34 5.24 4.25 -1.84
N TRP A 35 6.54 4.11 -2.09
CA TRP A 35 7.55 4.15 -1.04
C TRP A 35 7.61 5.52 -0.38
N ALA A 36 7.54 6.60 -1.14
CA ALA A 36 7.43 7.94 -0.59
C ALA A 36 6.17 8.07 0.29
N LEU A 37 5.01 7.62 -0.21
CA LEU A 37 3.76 7.66 0.54
C LEU A 37 3.85 6.87 1.85
N PHE A 38 4.42 5.67 1.80
CA PHE A 38 4.62 4.81 2.97
C PHE A 38 5.52 5.50 4.01
N LEU A 39 6.68 6.00 3.59
CA LEU A 39 7.64 6.65 4.48
C LEU A 39 7.06 7.90 5.13
N PHE A 40 6.38 8.75 4.36
CA PHE A 40 5.71 9.94 4.90
C PHE A 40 4.56 9.57 5.84
N THR A 41 3.76 8.57 5.51
CA THR A 41 2.66 8.12 6.39
C THR A 41 3.22 7.58 7.70
N LEU A 42 4.27 6.77 7.63
CA LEU A 42 4.93 6.22 8.82
C LEU A 42 5.53 7.33 9.69
N PHE A 43 6.15 8.32 9.05
CA PHE A 43 6.63 9.52 9.73
C PHE A 43 5.48 10.24 10.47
N LEU A 44 4.34 10.47 9.81
CA LEU A 44 3.17 11.07 10.49
C LEU A 44 2.63 10.22 11.64
N ILE A 45 2.65 8.89 11.53
CA ILE A 45 2.23 7.98 12.60
C ILE A 45 3.15 8.10 13.83
N VAL A 46 4.46 8.12 13.62
CA VAL A 46 5.45 8.23 14.71
C VAL A 46 5.31 9.55 15.47
N PHE A 47 4.95 10.63 14.78
CA PHE A 47 4.76 11.95 15.39
C PHE A 47 3.38 12.20 15.99
N ALA A 48 2.42 11.26 15.86
CA ALA A 48 1.08 11.39 16.41
C ALA A 48 1.02 11.75 17.92
N PRO A 49 1.88 11.20 18.81
CA PRO A 49 1.85 11.55 20.22
C PRO A 49 2.17 13.02 20.52
N VAL A 50 2.91 13.68 19.63
CA VAL A 50 3.36 15.08 19.81
C VAL A 50 2.25 16.08 19.48
N ALA A 51 1.25 15.69 18.68
CA ALA A 51 0.15 16.54 18.28
C ALA A 51 -0.72 17.06 19.44
N GLY A 52 -0.73 16.33 20.57
CA GLY A 52 -1.47 16.74 21.79
C GLY A 52 -0.67 17.60 22.77
N ALA A 53 0.58 17.94 22.46
CA ALA A 53 1.40 18.79 23.31
C ALA A 53 0.87 20.24 23.32
N LYS A 54 1.05 20.97 24.43
CA LYS A 54 0.67 22.39 24.53
C LYS A 54 1.29 23.16 23.36
N ALA A 55 0.46 23.88 22.60
CA ALA A 55 0.93 24.71 21.50
C ALA A 55 1.90 25.77 22.04
N GLY A 56 3.19 25.60 21.75
CA GLY A 56 4.22 26.60 21.97
C GLY A 56 4.10 27.69 20.91
N ALA A 57 4.29 28.95 21.32
CA ALA A 57 4.01 30.11 20.49
C ALA A 57 4.98 30.32 19.30
N SER A 58 6.04 29.52 19.13
CA SER A 58 6.97 29.67 17.99
C SER A 58 7.75 28.40 17.65
N GLY A 59 8.30 28.39 16.43
CA GLY A 59 9.27 27.41 15.95
C GLY A 59 8.70 26.00 15.71
N TRP A 60 9.43 24.99 16.17
CA TRP A 60 9.11 23.57 15.97
C TRP A 60 7.76 23.15 16.56
N SER A 61 7.30 23.83 17.61
CA SER A 61 6.04 23.51 18.26
C SER A 61 4.85 23.72 17.32
N VAL A 62 4.79 24.85 16.61
CA VAL A 62 3.72 25.17 15.65
C VAL A 62 3.63 24.13 14.53
N PHE A 63 4.78 23.67 14.03
CA PHE A 63 4.82 22.63 13.00
C PHE A 63 4.22 21.30 13.50
N SER A 64 4.60 20.86 14.70
CA SER A 64 4.11 19.61 15.29
C SER A 64 2.66 19.65 15.75
N THR A 65 2.13 20.81 16.16
CA THR A 65 0.79 20.94 16.76
C THR A 65 -0.27 21.45 15.81
N ILE A 66 0.11 22.07 14.68
CA ILE A 66 -0.84 22.60 13.68
C ILE A 66 -0.63 21.94 12.32
N VAL A 67 0.60 21.96 11.79
CA VAL A 67 0.88 21.51 10.42
C VAL A 67 0.76 19.99 10.30
N MET A 68 1.40 19.24 11.20
CA MET A 68 1.33 17.77 11.17
C MET A 68 -0.10 17.24 11.27
N PRO A 69 -0.95 17.68 12.23
CA PRO A 69 -2.34 17.26 12.26
C PRO A 69 -3.13 17.62 11.00
N ALA A 70 -2.87 18.78 10.38
CA ALA A 70 -3.51 19.17 9.14
C ALA A 70 -3.08 18.30 7.94
N MET A 71 -1.89 17.69 7.98
CA MET A 71 -1.42 16.77 6.95
C MET A 71 -2.15 15.42 7.01
N VAL A 72 -2.61 14.98 8.18
CA VAL A 72 -3.28 13.68 8.37
C VAL A 72 -4.45 13.45 7.41
N PRO A 73 -5.46 14.34 7.32
CA PRO A 73 -6.57 14.16 6.38
C PRO A 73 -6.11 14.18 4.91
N LEU A 74 -5.06 14.95 4.58
CA LEU A 74 -4.49 14.97 3.24
C LEU A 74 -3.92 13.59 2.88
N PHE A 75 -3.05 13.04 3.72
CA PHE A 75 -2.44 11.73 3.49
C PHE A 75 -3.46 10.60 3.54
N PHE A 76 -4.45 10.68 4.42
CA PHE A 76 -5.59 9.77 4.45
C PHE A 76 -6.29 9.71 3.09
N MET A 77 -6.62 10.87 2.50
CA MET A 77 -7.27 10.93 1.19
C MET A 77 -6.38 10.42 0.07
N VAL A 78 -5.08 10.75 0.08
CA VAL A 78 -4.14 10.28 -0.95
C VAL A 78 -3.94 8.77 -0.88
N LEU A 79 -3.83 8.18 0.32
CA LEU A 79 -3.77 6.73 0.52
C LEU A 79 -5.03 6.03 0.00
N LEU A 80 -6.21 6.59 0.26
CA LEU A 80 -7.48 6.06 -0.25
C LEU A 80 -7.58 6.18 -1.78
N LEU A 81 -7.12 7.29 -2.34
CA LEU A 81 -7.07 7.48 -3.80
C LEU A 81 -6.12 6.46 -4.44
N ASP A 82 -4.95 6.23 -3.85
CA ASP A 82 -4.00 5.23 -4.36
C ASP A 82 -4.55 3.80 -4.21
N ALA A 83 -5.23 3.49 -3.10
CA ALA A 83 -5.97 2.24 -2.93
C ALA A 83 -7.05 2.07 -4.01
N LEU A 84 -7.83 3.11 -4.29
CA LEU A 84 -8.84 3.10 -5.34
C LEU A 84 -8.21 2.84 -6.71
N MET A 85 -7.12 3.52 -7.05
CA MET A 85 -6.38 3.29 -8.30
C MET A 85 -5.89 1.83 -8.39
N CYS A 86 -5.38 1.26 -7.30
CA CYS A 86 -5.03 -0.16 -7.27
C CYS A 86 -6.23 -1.06 -7.54
N ALA A 87 -7.38 -0.76 -6.96
CA ALA A 87 -8.61 -1.52 -7.15
C ALA A 87 -9.11 -1.41 -8.61
N VAL A 88 -9.02 -0.21 -9.21
CA VAL A 88 -9.36 0.02 -10.62
C VAL A 88 -8.43 -0.78 -11.53
N PHE A 89 -7.11 -0.67 -11.35
CA PHE A 89 -6.14 -1.41 -12.18
C PHE A 89 -6.23 -2.92 -11.98
N LEU A 90 -6.56 -3.38 -10.77
CA LEU A 90 -6.78 -4.80 -10.49
C LEU A 90 -7.97 -5.35 -11.29
N LYS A 91 -9.05 -4.58 -11.41
CA LYS A 91 -10.25 -4.95 -12.18
C LYS A 91 -10.02 -4.84 -13.70
N GLY A 92 -9.32 -3.81 -14.15
CA GLY A 92 -9.05 -3.54 -15.57
C GLY A 92 -7.88 -4.33 -16.18
N THR A 93 -7.05 -4.97 -15.36
CA THR A 93 -5.87 -5.71 -15.85
C THR A 93 -6.24 -7.02 -16.55
N HIS A 94 -5.92 -7.08 -17.85
CA HIS A 94 -6.01 -8.29 -18.67
C HIS A 94 -4.83 -9.26 -18.47
N ARG A 95 -3.75 -8.83 -17.79
CA ARG A 95 -2.56 -9.65 -17.51
C ARG A 95 -2.64 -10.29 -16.11
N PRO A 96 -2.90 -11.60 -15.99
CA PRO A 96 -3.08 -12.25 -14.69
C PRO A 96 -1.85 -12.14 -13.78
N ALA A 97 -0.65 -12.02 -14.36
CA ALA A 97 0.62 -11.93 -13.65
C ALA A 97 0.79 -10.65 -12.80
N GLU A 98 0.09 -9.56 -13.13
CA GLU A 98 0.24 -8.26 -12.44
C GLU A 98 -0.75 -8.10 -11.27
N ARG A 99 -1.85 -8.87 -11.26
CA ARG A 99 -2.88 -8.89 -10.21
C ARG A 99 -2.34 -9.02 -8.78
N PRO A 100 -1.38 -9.91 -8.46
CA PRO A 100 -0.88 -10.00 -7.08
C PRO A 100 -0.17 -8.73 -6.60
N ARG A 101 0.49 -7.97 -7.49
CA ARG A 101 1.16 -6.70 -7.12
C ARG A 101 0.14 -5.63 -6.73
N TYR A 102 -0.95 -5.51 -7.49
CA TYR A 102 -2.03 -4.56 -7.17
C TYR A 102 -2.78 -4.94 -5.90
N ARG A 103 -3.02 -6.24 -5.64
CA ARG A 103 -3.64 -6.71 -4.40
C ARG A 103 -2.78 -6.41 -3.17
N LEU A 104 -1.48 -6.67 -3.28
CA LEU A 104 -0.53 -6.36 -2.20
C LEU A 104 -0.53 -4.87 -1.92
N SER A 105 -0.39 -4.05 -2.96
CA SER A 105 -0.38 -2.59 -2.86
C SER A 105 -1.69 -2.03 -2.27
N LEU A 106 -2.84 -2.57 -2.68
CA LEU A 106 -4.14 -2.23 -2.11
C LEU A 106 -4.21 -2.55 -0.61
N ALA A 107 -3.79 -3.76 -0.22
CA ALA A 107 -3.78 -4.17 1.18
C ALA A 107 -2.85 -3.27 2.02
N PHE A 108 -1.65 -2.94 1.52
CA PHE A 108 -0.72 -2.03 2.19
C PHE A 108 -1.32 -0.64 2.42
N ASN A 109 -1.93 -0.04 1.40
CA ASN A 109 -2.57 1.27 1.56
C ASN A 109 -3.70 1.22 2.60
N LEU A 110 -4.54 0.19 2.57
CA LEU A 110 -5.63 0.04 3.56
C LEU A 110 -5.08 -0.14 4.98
N VAL A 111 -4.02 -0.93 5.15
CA VAL A 111 -3.35 -1.08 6.46
C VAL A 111 -2.79 0.25 6.94
N LEU A 112 -2.14 1.03 6.08
CA LEU A 112 -1.62 2.37 6.40
C LEU A 112 -2.74 3.34 6.79
N VAL A 113 -3.85 3.33 6.06
CA VAL A 113 -5.03 4.15 6.38
C VAL A 113 -5.54 3.83 7.79
N VAL A 114 -5.74 2.55 8.09
CA VAL A 114 -6.21 2.11 9.41
C VAL A 114 -5.20 2.47 10.50
N ALA A 115 -3.90 2.24 10.27
CA ALA A 115 -2.85 2.58 11.21
C ALA A 115 -2.78 4.09 11.47
N LEU A 116 -2.91 4.92 10.42
CA LEU A 116 -2.92 6.38 10.52
C LEU A 116 -4.11 6.85 11.36
N VAL A 117 -5.31 6.33 11.09
CA VAL A 117 -6.52 6.67 11.86
C VAL A 117 -6.38 6.25 13.32
N ILE A 118 -5.91 5.04 13.61
CA ILE A 118 -5.72 4.56 14.98
C ILE A 118 -4.71 5.44 15.72
N ALA A 119 -3.57 5.75 15.11
CA ALA A 119 -2.52 6.56 15.73
C ALA A 119 -3.00 7.97 16.06
N TRP A 120 -3.81 8.57 15.20
CA TRP A 120 -4.31 9.93 15.34
C TRP A 120 -5.69 10.04 15.99
N TYR A 121 -6.35 8.90 16.25
CA TYR A 121 -7.68 8.85 16.86
C TYR A 121 -7.82 9.69 18.14
N PRO A 122 -6.87 9.67 19.11
CA PRO A 122 -6.99 10.47 20.33
C PRO A 122 -6.98 11.98 20.09
N PHE A 123 -6.34 12.44 19.02
CA PHE A 123 -6.33 13.84 18.61
C PHE A 123 -7.61 14.18 17.84
N LEU A 124 -8.00 13.34 16.88
CA LEU A 124 -9.18 13.53 16.05
C LEU A 124 -10.48 13.52 16.86
N SER A 125 -10.60 12.65 17.87
CA SER A 125 -11.77 12.62 18.74
C SER A 125 -11.91 13.90 19.55
N LYS A 126 -10.82 14.45 20.06
CA LYS A 126 -10.83 15.75 20.75
C LYS A 126 -11.23 16.88 19.82
N ALA A 127 -10.75 16.87 18.57
CA ALA A 127 -11.10 17.91 17.60
C ALA A 127 -12.55 17.82 17.10
N LEU A 128 -13.12 16.62 17.00
CA LEU A 128 -14.45 16.38 16.44
C LEU A 128 -15.59 16.52 17.46
N PHE A 129 -15.32 16.24 18.73
CA PHE A 129 -16.31 16.25 19.81
C PHE A 129 -16.10 17.39 20.84
N SER A 130 -15.21 18.34 20.54
CA SER A 130 -15.04 19.59 21.31
C SER A 130 -15.79 20.74 20.66
#